data_AF-A0A1V2R544-F1
#
_entry.id   AF-A0A1V2R544-F1
#
_cell.length_a   1.000
_cell.length_b   1.000
_cell.length_c   1.000
_cell.angle_alpha   90.00
_cell.angle_beta   90.00
_cell.angle_gamma   90.00
#
_symmetry.space_group_name_H-M   'P 1'
#
loop_
_entity.id
_entity.type
_entity.pdbx_description
1 polymer ?
#
loop_
_entity_poly.entity_id
_entity_poly.type
_entity_poly.pdbx_seq_one_letter_code
_entity_poly.pdbx_strand_id
1 'polypeptide(L)'
;MRLTAEQKAEIIRLKRGGMGYRTIATHMGMKHPTVRSVCQRSGLFADNPAHRAMFSIPELRYSTALATVKPLPPQRVITGYRQTDAYLWVLEVIKLDEPAHLPAAEIALQKLTITPKEAEKRYRNWMVSQGQELFIAAFSTIGMDNPQRCIENARKAIDTASQVRAYYGSYEAAMEPTEPERLIEQSGLLVDKHYGMTPDEVTSGELKGLRCVDVADARSVAHRGFCDVLPEPHTLSDVVREFEYWRWLYAMRNAASKELGDTSYEHNPCVCDREDWLSGNLATISPIHQQEALAVLKWFLKCDRHQDRGGDNDAVYLNLLGGGLDG
;
A
#
# COMPACT_ATOMS: atom_id res chain seq x y z
N MET A 1 10.73 48.92 5.77
CA MET A 1 11.96 48.34 5.18
C MET A 1 11.55 47.17 4.29
N ARG A 2 11.81 47.23 2.97
CA ARG A 2 11.55 46.10 2.07
C ARG A 2 12.70 45.10 2.21
N LEU A 3 12.39 43.83 2.46
CA LEU A 3 13.42 42.77 2.51
C LEU A 3 13.95 42.50 1.10
N THR A 4 15.26 42.27 1.00
CA THR A 4 15.91 41.82 -0.24
C THR A 4 15.50 40.39 -0.57
N ALA A 5 15.70 39.97 -1.82
CA ALA A 5 15.44 38.59 -2.24
C ALA A 5 16.32 37.59 -1.47
N GLU A 6 17.60 37.91 -1.29
CA GLU A 6 18.57 37.12 -0.50
C GLU A 6 18.13 36.93 0.95
N GLN A 7 17.65 38.00 1.60
CA GLN A 7 17.15 37.91 2.98
C GLN A 7 15.93 36.98 3.09
N LYS A 8 15.05 36.98 2.09
CA LYS A 8 13.91 36.06 2.05
C LYS A 8 14.37 34.63 1.81
N ALA A 9 15.32 34.42 0.89
CA ALA A 9 15.90 33.12 0.61
C ALA A 9 16.58 32.52 1.85
N GLU A 10 17.35 33.34 2.59
CA GLU A 10 18.01 32.90 3.82
C GLU A 10 17.01 32.55 4.93
N ILE A 11 15.91 33.33 5.08
CA ILE A 11 14.81 32.97 5.99
C ILE A 11 14.22 31.60 5.64
N ILE A 12 13.99 31.34 4.35
CA ILE A 12 13.44 30.06 3.88
C ILE A 12 14.44 28.92 4.12
N ARG A 13 15.73 29.13 3.82
CA ARG A 13 16.80 28.15 4.04
C ARG A 13 16.93 27.76 5.52
N LEU A 14 16.97 28.75 6.42
CA LEU A 14 17.03 28.52 7.86
C LEU A 14 15.77 27.80 8.37
N LYS A 15 14.59 28.16 7.82
CA LYS A 15 13.34 27.48 8.16
C LYS A 15 13.34 26.01 7.73
N ARG A 16 13.85 25.70 6.53
CA ARG A 16 14.05 24.32 6.03
C ARG A 16 15.10 23.55 6.85
N GLY A 17 16.10 24.22 7.40
CA GLY A 17 17.03 23.67 8.38
C GLY A 17 16.40 23.30 9.74
N GLY A 18 15.09 23.46 9.91
CA GLY A 18 14.35 23.12 11.14
C GLY A 18 14.31 24.24 12.17
N MET A 19 14.82 25.43 11.86
CA MET A 19 14.85 26.54 12.81
C MET A 19 13.44 27.13 13.03
N GLY A 20 13.09 27.39 14.30
CA GLY A 20 11.83 28.05 14.66
C GLY A 20 11.81 29.54 14.29
N TYR A 21 10.63 30.12 14.05
CA TYR A 21 10.51 31.53 13.59
C TYR A 21 11.18 32.53 14.53
N ARG A 22 11.13 32.31 15.86
CA ARG A 22 11.79 33.18 16.85
C ARG A 22 13.30 33.09 16.75
N THR A 23 13.84 31.89 16.62
CA THR A 23 15.27 31.65 16.48
C THR A 23 15.82 32.27 15.19
N ILE A 24 15.08 32.14 14.07
CA ILE A 24 15.44 32.82 12.80
C ILE A 24 15.42 34.34 12.96
N ALA A 25 14.39 34.87 13.64
CA ALA A 25 14.29 36.31 13.88
C ALA A 25 15.48 36.84 14.70
N THR A 26 15.89 36.12 15.74
CA THR A 26 17.09 36.44 16.53
C THR A 26 18.36 36.34 15.67
N HIS A 27 18.52 35.25 14.91
CA HIS A 27 19.69 35.01 14.06
C HIS A 27 19.86 36.10 12.98
N MET A 28 18.75 36.52 12.35
CA MET A 28 18.75 37.51 11.27
C MET A 28 18.70 38.96 11.78
N GLY A 29 18.60 39.19 13.10
CA GLY A 29 18.38 40.53 13.65
C GLY A 29 17.06 41.18 13.19
N MET A 30 16.03 40.38 12.93
CA MET A 30 14.74 40.82 12.39
C MET A 30 13.60 40.64 13.38
N LYS A 31 12.48 41.33 13.15
CA LYS A 31 11.26 41.14 13.96
C LYS A 31 10.60 39.80 13.64
N HIS A 32 10.19 39.04 14.65
CA HIS A 32 9.48 37.76 14.50
C HIS A 32 8.28 37.80 13.53
N PRO A 33 7.39 38.82 13.55
CA PRO A 33 6.29 38.93 12.58
C PRO A 33 6.76 39.02 11.13
N THR A 34 7.92 39.61 10.87
CA THR A 34 8.50 39.73 9.53
C THR A 34 8.90 38.37 8.98
N VAL A 35 9.62 37.57 9.77
CA VAL A 35 10.02 36.20 9.41
C VAL A 35 8.79 35.34 9.16
N ARG A 36 7.81 35.37 10.07
CA ARG A 36 6.54 34.64 9.90
C ARG A 36 5.82 35.04 8.62
N SER A 37 5.72 36.34 8.35
CA SER A 37 5.05 36.87 7.16
C SER A 37 5.75 36.49 5.86
N VAL A 38 7.08 36.34 5.85
CA VAL A 38 7.84 35.84 4.69
C VAL A 38 7.50 34.38 4.43
N CYS A 39 7.58 33.51 5.45
CA CYS A 39 7.26 32.09 5.32
C CYS A 39 5.78 31.82 4.98
N GLN A 40 4.85 32.63 5.49
CA GLN A 40 3.43 32.50 5.16
C GLN A 40 3.15 32.90 3.71
N ARG A 41 3.72 34.03 3.27
CA ARG A 41 3.52 34.52 1.90
C ARG A 41 4.24 33.66 0.86
N SER A 42 5.22 32.86 1.24
CA SER A 42 5.86 31.92 0.32
C SER A 42 4.99 30.70 0.02
N GLY A 43 3.97 30.37 0.84
CA GLY A 43 3.15 29.18 0.67
C GLY A 43 3.85 27.84 0.98
N LEU A 44 5.19 27.80 0.91
CA LEU A 44 6.06 26.62 1.10
C LEU A 44 5.90 25.85 2.42
N PHE A 45 5.23 26.43 3.42
CA PHE A 45 5.07 25.83 4.75
C PHE A 45 3.60 25.81 5.18
N ALA A 46 2.67 25.96 4.23
CA ALA A 46 1.24 25.94 4.50
C ALA A 46 0.78 24.49 4.79
N ASP A 47 0.00 24.33 5.85
CA ASP A 47 -0.68 23.07 6.13
C ASP A 47 -1.86 22.87 5.16
N ASN A 48 -2.23 21.62 4.87
CA ASN A 48 -3.42 21.28 4.10
C ASN A 48 -4.44 20.54 4.98
N PRO A 49 -5.30 21.28 5.72
CA PRO A 49 -6.30 20.66 6.58
C PRO A 49 -7.36 19.87 5.81
N ALA A 50 -7.70 20.28 4.57
CA ALA A 50 -8.66 19.56 3.73
C ALA A 50 -8.11 18.19 3.33
N HIS A 51 -6.87 18.13 2.87
CA HIS A 51 -6.18 16.87 2.58
C HIS A 51 -6.03 15.99 3.82
N ARG A 52 -5.68 16.57 4.97
CA ARG A 52 -5.59 15.81 6.22
C ARG A 52 -6.93 15.20 6.60
N ALA A 53 -8.01 15.96 6.54
CA ALA A 53 -9.34 15.48 6.87
C ALA A 53 -9.80 14.36 5.92
N MET A 54 -9.56 14.53 4.62
CA MET A 54 -9.94 13.58 3.57
C MET A 54 -9.22 12.23 3.72
N PHE A 55 -7.91 12.25 3.94
CA PHE A 55 -7.06 11.06 3.98
C PHE A 55 -6.62 10.74 5.41
N SER A 56 -7.60 10.62 6.30
CA SER A 56 -7.38 10.15 7.67
C SER A 56 -7.95 8.74 7.84
N ILE A 57 -7.15 7.84 8.41
CA ILE A 57 -7.64 6.53 8.82
C ILE A 57 -8.63 6.74 9.98
N PRO A 58 -9.87 6.25 9.87
CA PRO A 58 -10.89 6.43 10.91
C PRO A 58 -10.48 5.74 12.21
N GLU A 59 -11.02 6.19 13.34
CA GLU A 59 -10.80 5.52 14.63
C GLU A 59 -11.56 4.19 14.72
N LEU A 60 -10.99 3.23 15.45
CA LEU A 60 -11.62 1.94 15.72
C LEU A 60 -12.96 2.14 16.46
N ARG A 61 -14.01 1.50 15.96
CA ARG A 61 -15.31 1.45 16.64
C ARG A 61 -15.50 0.07 17.27
N TYR A 62 -16.07 0.02 18.46
CA TYR A 62 -16.42 -1.27 19.06
C TYR A 62 -17.51 -1.93 18.22
N SER A 63 -17.18 -3.05 17.60
CA SER A 63 -18.15 -3.90 16.89
C SER A 63 -18.49 -5.12 17.73
N THR A 64 -19.78 -5.45 17.80
CA THR A 64 -20.30 -6.68 18.41
C THR A 64 -20.67 -7.72 17.35
N ALA A 65 -20.25 -7.52 16.09
CA ALA A 65 -20.56 -8.46 15.01
C ALA A 65 -19.97 -9.85 15.33
N LEU A 66 -20.83 -10.87 15.32
CA LEU A 66 -20.43 -12.25 15.56
C LEU A 66 -19.63 -12.75 14.34
N ALA A 67 -18.44 -13.29 14.59
CA ALA A 67 -17.67 -13.98 13.57
C ALA A 67 -18.29 -15.34 13.30
N THR A 68 -18.64 -15.62 12.05
CA THR A 68 -19.04 -16.97 11.62
C THR A 68 -17.80 -17.85 11.53
N VAL A 69 -17.77 -18.94 12.30
CA VAL A 69 -16.64 -19.88 12.27
C VAL A 69 -16.64 -20.66 10.96
N LYS A 70 -15.55 -20.57 10.19
CA LYS A 70 -15.38 -21.36 8.96
C LYS A 70 -15.34 -22.86 9.28
N PRO A 71 -16.00 -23.72 8.49
CA PRO A 71 -15.92 -25.16 8.71
C PRO A 71 -14.51 -25.69 8.41
N LEU A 72 -14.12 -26.78 9.08
CA LEU A 72 -12.87 -27.46 8.76
C LEU A 72 -12.92 -28.04 7.34
N PRO A 73 -11.79 -28.04 6.60
CA PRO A 73 -11.73 -28.64 5.29
C PRO A 73 -11.82 -30.18 5.42
N PRO A 74 -12.41 -30.88 4.44
CA PRO A 74 -12.49 -32.33 4.47
C PRO A 74 -11.09 -32.95 4.40
N GLN A 75 -10.85 -34.00 5.19
CA GLN A 75 -9.61 -34.76 5.09
C GLN A 75 -9.57 -35.53 3.78
N ARG A 76 -8.45 -35.44 3.05
CA ARG A 76 -8.26 -36.06 1.73
C ARG A 76 -7.03 -36.95 1.72
N VAL A 77 -7.10 -38.01 0.92
CA VAL A 77 -5.93 -38.85 0.58
C VAL A 77 -5.41 -38.36 -0.77
N ILE A 78 -4.27 -37.69 -0.78
CA ILE A 78 -3.71 -37.02 -1.96
C ILE A 78 -2.54 -37.83 -2.49
N THR A 79 -1.51 -37.97 -1.67
CA THR A 79 -0.26 -38.65 -2.02
C THR A 79 -0.27 -40.13 -1.70
N GLY A 80 -1.25 -40.61 -0.92
CA GLY A 80 -1.31 -41.97 -0.40
C GLY A 80 -0.43 -42.17 0.85
N TYR A 81 0.39 -41.18 1.23
CA TYR A 81 1.19 -41.21 2.45
C TYR A 81 0.48 -40.45 3.56
N ARG A 82 -0.02 -41.19 4.57
CA ARG A 82 -0.82 -40.64 5.68
C ARG A 82 -0.20 -39.42 6.37
N GLN A 83 1.11 -39.42 6.61
CA GLN A 83 1.81 -38.29 7.26
C GLN A 83 1.91 -37.06 6.34
N THR A 84 2.14 -37.26 5.05
CA THR A 84 2.21 -36.16 4.07
C THR A 84 0.82 -35.57 3.84
N ASP A 85 -0.21 -36.42 3.71
CA ASP A 85 -1.59 -35.98 3.54
C ASP A 85 -2.10 -35.24 4.78
N ALA A 86 -1.75 -35.71 5.99
CA ALA A 86 -2.04 -34.99 7.22
C ALA A 86 -1.32 -33.63 7.28
N TYR A 87 -0.05 -33.56 6.85
CA TYR A 87 0.69 -32.29 6.77
C TYR A 87 0.02 -31.29 5.84
N LEU A 88 -0.37 -31.72 4.64
CA LEU A 88 -1.08 -30.90 3.66
C LEU A 88 -2.41 -30.38 4.22
N TRP A 89 -3.16 -31.25 4.88
CA TRP A 89 -4.44 -30.87 5.50
C TRP A 89 -4.24 -29.87 6.64
N VAL A 90 -3.23 -30.04 7.50
CA VAL A 90 -2.92 -29.05 8.56
C VAL A 90 -2.55 -27.70 7.96
N LEU A 91 -1.77 -27.67 6.88
CA LEU A 91 -1.48 -26.42 6.17
C LEU A 91 -2.74 -25.79 5.56
N GLU A 92 -3.66 -26.58 5.02
CA GLU A 92 -4.95 -26.10 4.52
C GLU A 92 -5.79 -25.49 5.64
N VAL A 93 -5.83 -26.11 6.82
CA VAL A 93 -6.50 -25.57 8.01
C VAL A 93 -5.88 -24.25 8.46
N ILE A 94 -4.55 -24.14 8.48
CA ILE A 94 -3.86 -22.88 8.83
C ILE A 94 -4.21 -21.78 7.83
N LYS A 95 -4.27 -22.10 6.53
CA LYS A 95 -4.63 -21.17 5.45
C LYS A 95 -6.10 -20.74 5.42
N LEU A 96 -6.97 -21.34 6.25
CA LEU A 96 -8.33 -20.83 6.42
C LEU A 96 -8.39 -19.50 7.17
N ASP A 97 -7.28 -19.11 7.82
CA ASP A 97 -7.18 -17.89 8.62
C ASP A 97 -8.31 -17.83 9.68
N GLU A 98 -8.69 -18.99 10.23
CA GLU A 98 -9.80 -19.12 11.17
C GLU A 98 -9.26 -19.20 12.62
N PRO A 99 -9.57 -18.22 13.49
CA PRO A 99 -9.05 -18.18 14.86
C PRO A 99 -9.42 -19.41 15.69
N ALA A 100 -10.61 -20.01 15.45
CA ALA A 100 -11.04 -21.18 16.19
C ALA A 100 -10.18 -22.42 15.94
N HIS A 101 -9.60 -22.55 14.74
CA HIS A 101 -8.85 -23.75 14.33
C HIS A 101 -7.35 -23.63 14.51
N LEU A 102 -6.81 -22.41 14.49
CA LEU A 102 -5.36 -22.16 14.47
C LEU A 102 -4.61 -22.83 15.65
N PRO A 103 -5.06 -22.73 16.92
CA PRO A 103 -4.35 -23.39 18.03
C PRO A 103 -4.29 -24.91 17.89
N ALA A 104 -5.39 -25.53 17.42
CA ALA A 104 -5.44 -26.97 17.21
C ALA A 104 -4.54 -27.40 16.04
N ALA A 105 -4.48 -26.59 14.97
CA ALA A 105 -3.61 -26.84 13.83
C ALA A 105 -2.11 -26.76 14.20
N GLU A 106 -1.71 -25.81 15.05
CA GLU A 106 -0.35 -25.70 15.56
C GLU A 106 0.06 -26.94 16.38
N ILE A 107 -0.82 -27.41 17.27
CA ILE A 107 -0.58 -28.63 18.05
C ILE A 107 -0.51 -29.85 17.13
N ALA A 108 -1.38 -29.94 16.11
CA ALA A 108 -1.37 -31.03 15.15
C ALA A 108 -0.05 -31.06 14.36
N LEU A 109 0.44 -29.90 13.92
CA LEU A 109 1.71 -29.76 13.23
C LEU A 109 2.89 -30.29 14.06
N GLN A 110 2.93 -29.98 15.36
CA GLN A 110 3.97 -30.46 16.28
C GLN A 110 3.93 -31.98 16.51
N LYS A 111 2.78 -32.63 16.32
CA LYS A 111 2.60 -34.08 16.48
C LYS A 111 3.00 -34.88 15.24
N LEU A 112 3.17 -34.22 14.09
CA LEU A 112 3.57 -34.89 12.86
C LEU A 112 5.04 -35.33 12.95
N THR A 113 5.32 -36.55 12.51
CA THR A 113 6.68 -37.11 12.52
C THR A 113 7.45 -36.77 11.25
N ILE A 114 6.74 -36.42 10.18
CA ILE A 114 7.35 -35.97 8.93
C ILE A 114 7.88 -34.54 9.08
N THR A 115 9.07 -34.30 8.52
CA THR A 115 9.62 -32.94 8.48
C THR A 115 8.95 -32.13 7.37
N PRO A 116 8.79 -30.80 7.51
CA PRO A 116 8.24 -29.94 6.46
C PRO A 116 8.90 -30.13 5.08
N LYS A 117 10.24 -30.24 5.05
CA LYS A 117 11.00 -30.47 3.82
C LYS A 117 10.70 -31.82 3.17
N GLU A 118 10.52 -32.86 3.97
CA GLU A 118 10.19 -34.19 3.47
C GLU A 118 8.75 -34.23 2.93
N ALA A 119 7.81 -33.56 3.62
CA ALA A 119 6.43 -33.44 3.16
C ALA A 119 6.35 -32.68 1.82
N GLU A 120 7.07 -31.56 1.71
CA GLU A 120 7.20 -30.78 0.47
C GLU A 120 7.74 -31.64 -0.68
N LYS A 121 8.88 -32.33 -0.46
CA LYS A 121 9.51 -33.16 -1.48
C LYS A 121 8.57 -34.26 -1.97
N ARG A 122 7.87 -34.94 -1.07
CA ARG A 122 6.91 -36.00 -1.43
C ARG A 122 5.75 -35.47 -2.24
N TYR A 123 5.17 -34.35 -1.81
CA TYR A 123 4.06 -33.73 -2.53
C TYR A 123 4.48 -33.23 -3.92
N ARG A 124 5.66 -32.61 -4.04
CA ARG A 124 6.24 -32.19 -5.32
C ARG A 124 6.44 -33.37 -6.26
N ASN A 125 7.04 -34.46 -5.77
CA ASN A 125 7.24 -35.67 -6.57
C ASN A 125 5.91 -36.29 -7.02
N TRP A 126 4.90 -36.28 -6.15
CA TRP A 126 3.56 -36.73 -6.50
C TRP A 126 2.94 -35.88 -7.61
N MET A 127 3.00 -34.54 -7.53
CA MET A 127 2.47 -33.65 -8.59
C MET A 127 3.15 -33.91 -9.94
N VAL A 128 4.47 -34.10 -9.95
CA VAL A 128 5.21 -34.48 -11.17
C VAL A 128 4.76 -35.85 -11.68
N SER A 129 4.53 -36.84 -10.79
CA SER A 129 4.01 -38.16 -11.21
C SER A 129 2.58 -38.13 -11.75
N GLN A 130 1.79 -37.12 -11.38
CA GLN A 130 0.45 -36.86 -11.93
C GLN A 130 0.50 -36.07 -13.26
N GLY A 131 1.69 -35.82 -13.81
CA GLY A 131 1.86 -35.14 -15.10
C GLY A 131 1.92 -33.62 -15.04
N GLN A 132 2.00 -33.00 -13.86
CA GLN A 132 2.28 -31.57 -13.78
C GLN A 132 3.73 -31.27 -14.15
N GLU A 133 3.94 -30.17 -14.87
CA GLU A 133 5.28 -29.69 -15.18
C GLU A 133 6.06 -29.35 -13.92
N LEU A 134 7.37 -29.62 -13.92
CA LEU A 134 8.24 -29.46 -12.75
C LEU A 134 8.21 -28.04 -12.18
N PHE A 135 8.09 -27.02 -13.04
CA PHE A 135 7.99 -25.63 -12.59
C PHE A 135 6.66 -25.37 -11.87
N ILE A 136 5.53 -25.86 -12.38
CA ILE A 136 4.20 -25.72 -11.74
C ILE A 136 4.22 -26.42 -10.37
N ALA A 137 4.80 -27.61 -10.31
CA ALA A 137 4.97 -28.35 -9.08
C ALA A 137 5.86 -27.59 -8.08
N ALA A 138 6.95 -26.97 -8.55
CA ALA A 138 7.83 -26.17 -7.70
C ALA A 138 7.12 -24.92 -7.15
N PHE A 139 6.39 -24.17 -7.99
CA PHE A 139 5.63 -22.99 -7.56
C PHE A 139 4.49 -23.35 -6.59
N SER A 140 3.83 -24.48 -6.81
CA SER A 140 2.72 -24.95 -5.97
C SER A 140 3.16 -25.40 -4.57
N THR A 141 4.46 -25.74 -4.38
CA THR A 141 4.98 -26.12 -3.05
C THR A 141 5.74 -25.00 -2.32
N ILE A 142 5.84 -23.79 -2.89
CA ILE A 142 6.58 -22.68 -2.27
C ILE A 142 6.03 -22.39 -0.86
N GLY A 143 6.93 -22.36 0.12
CA GLY A 143 6.62 -22.05 1.51
C GLY A 143 6.08 -23.21 2.33
N MET A 144 5.86 -24.39 1.74
CA MET A 144 5.45 -25.59 2.48
C MET A 144 6.52 -26.09 3.45
N ASP A 145 7.80 -25.80 3.21
CA ASP A 145 8.90 -26.17 4.10
C ASP A 145 9.03 -25.26 5.33
N ASN A 146 8.28 -24.15 5.36
CA ASN A 146 8.26 -23.18 6.45
C ASN A 146 6.84 -22.96 6.99
N PRO A 147 6.28 -23.93 7.74
CA PRO A 147 4.94 -23.81 8.29
C PRO A 147 4.81 -22.68 9.33
N GLN A 148 5.91 -22.26 9.95
CA GLN A 148 5.90 -21.13 10.89
C GLN A 148 5.51 -19.83 10.20
N ARG A 149 6.01 -19.61 8.97
CA ARG A 149 5.59 -18.47 8.14
C ARG A 149 4.10 -18.53 7.79
N CYS A 150 3.55 -19.72 7.55
CA CYS A 150 2.11 -19.89 7.32
C CYS A 150 1.31 -19.48 8.57
N ILE A 151 1.75 -19.89 9.76
CA ILE A 151 1.11 -19.52 11.03
C ILE A 151 1.18 -18.00 11.26
N GLU A 152 2.33 -17.38 11.04
CA GLU A 152 2.50 -15.93 11.17
C GLU A 152 1.60 -15.15 10.20
N ASN A 153 1.50 -15.61 8.96
CA ASN A 153 0.60 -15.02 7.97
C ASN A 153 -0.87 -15.20 8.36
N ALA A 154 -1.26 -16.38 8.85
CA ALA A 154 -2.62 -16.63 9.31
C ALA A 154 -2.99 -15.73 10.50
N ARG A 155 -2.07 -15.54 11.46
CA ARG A 155 -2.26 -14.61 12.58
C ARG A 155 -2.45 -13.17 12.11
N LYS A 156 -1.66 -12.72 11.12
CA LYS A 156 -1.83 -11.39 10.52
C LYS A 156 -3.17 -11.26 9.79
N ALA A 157 -3.59 -12.29 9.06
CA ALA A 157 -4.86 -12.30 8.35
C ALA A 157 -6.06 -12.25 9.33
N ILE A 158 -6.02 -13.05 10.40
CA ILE A 158 -7.01 -13.03 11.49
C ILE A 158 -7.08 -11.63 12.12
N ASP A 159 -5.94 -11.05 12.47
CA ASP A 159 -5.88 -9.72 13.07
C ASP A 159 -6.47 -8.67 12.13
N THR A 160 -6.07 -8.68 10.85
CA THR A 160 -6.58 -7.75 9.84
C THR A 160 -8.09 -7.91 9.64
N ALA A 161 -8.61 -9.14 9.55
CA ALA A 161 -10.05 -9.39 9.43
C ALA A 161 -10.83 -8.90 10.67
N SER A 162 -10.25 -9.04 11.87
CA SER A 162 -10.81 -8.48 13.09
C SER A 162 -10.85 -6.94 13.08
N GLN A 163 -9.79 -6.31 12.55
CA GLN A 163 -9.72 -4.86 12.37
C GLN A 163 -10.78 -4.36 11.39
N VAL A 164 -11.04 -5.08 10.29
CA VAL A 164 -12.12 -4.72 9.34
C VAL A 164 -13.45 -4.59 10.07
N ARG A 165 -13.81 -5.59 10.88
CA ARG A 165 -15.06 -5.54 11.67
C ARG A 165 -15.04 -4.39 12.68
N ALA A 166 -13.89 -4.04 13.25
CA ALA A 166 -13.78 -2.91 14.17
C ALA A 166 -13.91 -1.54 13.48
N TYR A 167 -13.38 -1.38 12.25
CA TYR A 167 -13.52 -0.12 11.52
C TYR A 167 -14.89 0.04 10.85
N TYR A 168 -15.40 -1.02 10.22
CA TYR A 168 -16.57 -0.96 9.34
C TYR A 168 -17.82 -1.62 9.90
N GLY A 169 -17.72 -2.36 11.01
CA GLY A 169 -18.82 -3.13 11.60
C GLY A 169 -19.10 -4.46 10.89
N SER A 170 -18.95 -4.51 9.56
CA SER A 170 -19.13 -5.70 8.73
C SER A 170 -18.11 -5.72 7.58
N TYR A 171 -17.98 -6.87 6.91
CA TYR A 171 -17.09 -7.00 5.75
C TYR A 171 -17.69 -6.33 4.51
N GLU A 172 -19.00 -6.41 4.34
CA GLU A 172 -19.74 -5.77 3.25
C GLU A 172 -19.59 -4.25 3.31
N ALA A 173 -19.71 -3.66 4.49
CA ALA A 173 -19.52 -2.22 4.67
C ALA A 173 -18.10 -1.74 4.34
N ALA A 174 -17.09 -2.60 4.39
CA ALA A 174 -15.72 -2.26 3.97
C ALA A 174 -15.58 -2.14 2.45
N MET A 175 -16.48 -2.77 1.68
CA MET A 175 -16.48 -2.75 0.22
C MET A 175 -17.17 -1.51 -0.35
N GLU A 176 -17.92 -0.77 0.47
CA GLU A 176 -18.60 0.46 0.05
C GLU A 176 -17.61 1.55 -0.37
N PRO A 177 -17.91 2.35 -1.42
CA PRO A 177 -17.06 3.46 -1.84
C PRO A 177 -16.85 4.51 -0.75
N THR A 178 -15.58 4.83 -0.51
CA THR A 178 -15.18 5.93 0.37
C THR A 178 -15.46 7.28 -0.28
N GLU A 179 -15.43 8.36 0.48
CA GLU A 179 -15.67 9.70 -0.06
C GLU A 179 -14.65 10.10 -1.15
N PRO A 180 -13.34 9.85 -0.99
CA PRO A 180 -12.37 10.07 -2.07
C PRO A 180 -12.71 9.35 -3.37
N GLU A 181 -13.17 8.09 -3.29
CA GLU A 181 -13.54 7.31 -4.49
C GLU A 181 -14.79 7.85 -5.17
N ARG A 182 -15.79 8.27 -4.39
CA ARG A 182 -17.00 8.92 -4.93
C ARG A 182 -16.69 10.25 -5.61
N LEU A 183 -15.66 10.97 -5.14
CA LEU A 183 -15.21 12.20 -5.78
C LEU A 183 -14.48 11.90 -7.09
N ILE A 184 -13.63 10.86 -7.13
CA ILE A 184 -12.97 10.40 -8.37
C ILE A 184 -14.01 10.08 -9.46
N GLU A 185 -15.12 9.43 -9.11
CA GLU A 185 -16.22 9.13 -10.05
C GLU A 185 -16.88 10.39 -10.64
N GLN A 186 -16.75 11.54 -9.99
CA GLN A 186 -17.29 12.83 -10.42
C GLN A 186 -16.25 13.69 -11.17
N SER A 187 -15.01 13.22 -11.30
CA SER A 187 -13.93 13.97 -11.93
C SER A 187 -14.21 14.17 -13.42
N GLY A 188 -13.97 15.40 -13.89
CA GLY A 188 -13.93 15.71 -15.32
C GLY A 188 -12.67 15.20 -16.02
N LEU A 189 -11.70 14.70 -15.26
CA LEU A 189 -10.47 14.09 -15.76
C LEU A 189 -10.59 12.57 -15.91
N LEU A 190 -11.66 11.96 -15.37
CA LEU A 190 -11.89 10.52 -15.50
C LEU A 190 -12.08 10.14 -16.97
N VAL A 191 -11.22 9.25 -17.47
CA VAL A 191 -11.30 8.76 -18.84
C VAL A 191 -12.00 7.40 -18.90
N ASP A 192 -12.51 7.05 -20.08
CA ASP A 192 -13.15 5.75 -20.30
C ASP A 192 -12.19 4.57 -20.07
N LYS A 193 -12.75 3.41 -19.69
CA LYS A 193 -11.99 2.18 -19.43
C LYS A 193 -11.14 1.70 -20.62
N HIS A 194 -11.48 2.11 -21.84
CA HIS A 194 -10.76 1.78 -23.07
C HIS A 194 -9.78 2.87 -23.52
N TYR A 195 -9.56 3.91 -22.71
CA TYR A 195 -8.64 4.99 -23.05
C TYR A 195 -7.24 4.46 -23.38
N GLY A 196 -6.67 4.89 -24.50
CA GLY A 196 -5.36 4.44 -24.97
C GLY A 196 -5.36 3.08 -25.70
N MET A 197 -6.49 2.37 -25.74
CA MET A 197 -6.64 1.12 -26.50
C MET A 197 -7.02 1.39 -27.95
N THR A 198 -6.51 0.55 -28.86
CA THR A 198 -6.96 0.51 -30.27
C THR A 198 -8.29 -0.23 -30.40
N PRO A 199 -9.07 -0.01 -31.47
CA PRO A 199 -10.34 -0.72 -31.68
C PRO A 199 -10.20 -2.26 -31.67
N ASP A 200 -9.09 -2.77 -32.19
CA ASP A 200 -8.80 -4.20 -32.19
C ASP A 200 -8.52 -4.72 -30.77
N GLU A 201 -7.78 -3.97 -29.95
CA GLU A 201 -7.52 -4.29 -28.53
C GLU A 201 -8.81 -4.22 -27.68
N VAL A 202 -9.70 -3.27 -27.97
CA VAL A 202 -11.02 -3.19 -27.32
C VAL A 202 -11.88 -4.41 -27.67
N THR A 203 -11.84 -4.83 -28.94
CA THR A 203 -12.62 -5.98 -29.42
C THR A 203 -12.07 -7.31 -28.90
N SER A 204 -10.74 -7.46 -28.86
CA SER A 204 -10.10 -8.67 -28.32
C SER A 204 -10.18 -8.74 -26.80
N GLY A 205 -10.26 -7.59 -26.11
CA GLY A 205 -10.17 -7.51 -24.65
C GLY A 205 -8.77 -7.82 -24.11
N GLU A 206 -7.76 -7.92 -24.98
CA GLU A 206 -6.41 -8.36 -24.62
C GLU A 206 -5.38 -7.30 -24.98
N LEU A 207 -4.60 -6.87 -23.99
CA LEU A 207 -3.37 -6.09 -24.19
C LEU A 207 -2.17 -7.05 -24.17
N LYS A 208 -1.33 -6.97 -25.21
CA LYS A 208 -0.18 -7.87 -25.39
C LYS A 208 1.14 -7.22 -25.00
N GLY A 209 1.96 -7.93 -24.24
CA GLY A 209 3.29 -7.49 -23.87
C GLY A 209 3.27 -6.15 -23.13
N LEU A 210 4.17 -5.23 -23.52
CA LEU A 210 4.32 -3.92 -22.88
C LEU A 210 3.15 -2.96 -23.12
N ARG A 211 2.20 -3.30 -24.00
CA ARG A 211 1.01 -2.45 -24.28
C ARG A 211 0.17 -2.20 -23.04
N CYS A 212 0.11 -3.14 -22.09
CA CYS A 212 -0.62 -2.93 -20.84
C CYS A 212 -0.03 -1.80 -20.00
N VAL A 213 1.30 -1.65 -20.02
CA VAL A 213 2.00 -0.56 -19.33
C VAL A 213 1.76 0.75 -20.05
N ASP A 214 1.93 0.80 -21.38
CA ASP A 214 1.71 2.03 -22.15
C ASP A 214 0.30 2.60 -21.98
N VAL A 215 -0.72 1.72 -21.96
CA VAL A 215 -2.12 2.10 -21.79
C VAL A 215 -2.36 2.60 -20.37
N ALA A 216 -1.82 1.92 -19.36
CA ALA A 216 -1.92 2.34 -17.96
C ALA A 216 -1.24 3.71 -17.75
N ASP A 217 -0.04 3.91 -18.29
CA ASP A 217 0.69 5.17 -18.19
C ASP A 217 -0.07 6.32 -18.87
N ALA A 218 -0.59 6.10 -20.08
CA ALA A 218 -1.37 7.10 -20.80
C ALA A 218 -2.65 7.48 -20.04
N ARG A 219 -3.34 6.50 -19.43
CA ARG A 219 -4.51 6.72 -18.59
C ARG A 219 -4.14 7.52 -17.33
N SER A 220 -3.08 7.12 -16.62
CA SER A 220 -2.59 7.79 -15.43
C SER A 220 -2.23 9.26 -15.68
N VAL A 221 -1.55 9.54 -16.80
CA VAL A 221 -1.25 10.91 -17.25
C VAL A 221 -2.52 11.71 -17.54
N ALA A 222 -3.53 11.11 -18.16
CA ALA A 222 -4.79 11.79 -18.47
C ALA A 222 -5.60 12.11 -17.20
N HIS A 223 -5.63 11.21 -16.22
CA HIS A 223 -6.28 11.42 -14.93
C HIS A 223 -5.64 12.56 -14.14
N ARG A 224 -4.33 12.81 -14.33
CA ARG A 224 -3.56 13.85 -13.59
C ARG A 224 -3.80 13.80 -12.08
N GLY A 225 -3.93 12.59 -11.53
CA GLY A 225 -4.25 12.36 -10.13
C GLY A 225 -5.58 12.94 -9.67
N PHE A 226 -6.55 13.26 -10.54
CA PHE A 226 -7.86 13.79 -10.14
C PHE A 226 -7.80 15.09 -9.31
N CYS A 227 -6.83 15.96 -9.60
CA CYS A 227 -6.65 17.24 -8.87
C CYS A 227 -7.83 18.22 -9.03
N ASP A 228 -8.78 17.94 -9.93
CA ASP A 228 -10.00 18.72 -10.08
C ASP A 228 -11.03 18.46 -8.96
N VAL A 229 -10.96 17.29 -8.31
CA VAL A 229 -11.91 16.86 -7.27
C VAL A 229 -11.25 16.48 -5.95
N LEU A 230 -10.00 16.02 -5.96
CA LEU A 230 -9.24 15.68 -4.75
C LEU A 230 -8.29 16.80 -4.34
N PRO A 231 -8.10 17.02 -3.02
CA PRO A 231 -7.15 18.03 -2.55
C PRO A 231 -5.71 17.64 -2.92
N GLU A 232 -4.93 18.62 -3.40
CA GLU A 232 -3.52 18.41 -3.72
C GLU A 232 -2.65 18.38 -2.45
N PRO A 233 -1.69 17.43 -2.31
CA PRO A 233 -0.74 17.44 -1.21
C PRO A 233 0.14 18.69 -1.29
N HIS A 234 0.33 19.39 -0.16
CA HIS A 234 1.22 20.55 -0.09
C HIS A 234 2.60 20.19 0.47
N THR A 235 2.70 19.06 1.16
CA THR A 235 3.90 18.58 1.83
C THR A 235 4.16 17.12 1.51
N LEU A 236 5.41 16.67 1.69
CA LEU A 236 5.72 15.24 1.53
C LEU A 236 5.00 14.39 2.59
N SER A 237 4.74 14.95 3.77
CA SER A 237 3.91 14.31 4.79
C SER A 237 2.45 14.12 4.36
N ASP A 238 1.92 14.99 3.49
CA ASP A 238 0.60 14.81 2.89
C ASP A 238 0.63 13.64 1.91
N VAL A 239 1.64 13.59 1.03
CA VAL A 239 1.85 12.49 0.08
C VAL A 239 1.89 11.14 0.82
N VAL A 240 2.75 11.01 1.84
CA VAL A 240 2.87 9.78 2.63
C VAL A 240 1.56 9.41 3.31
N ARG A 241 0.81 10.38 3.84
CA ARG A 241 -0.47 10.12 4.49
C ARG A 241 -1.50 9.56 3.52
N GLU A 242 -1.58 10.14 2.33
CA GLU A 242 -2.49 9.65 1.29
C GLU A 242 -2.13 8.23 0.85
N PHE A 243 -0.84 7.94 0.63
CA PHE A 243 -0.37 6.57 0.35
C PHE A 243 -0.75 5.58 1.46
N GLU A 244 -0.50 5.92 2.72
CA GLU A 244 -0.84 5.04 3.84
C GLU A 244 -2.35 4.84 3.97
N TYR A 245 -3.16 5.85 3.64
CA TYR A 245 -4.61 5.72 3.56
C TYR A 245 -5.03 4.72 2.47
N TRP A 246 -4.51 4.84 1.24
CA TRP A 246 -4.85 3.93 0.15
C TRP A 246 -4.37 2.49 0.42
N ARG A 247 -3.16 2.34 0.96
CA ARG A 247 -2.62 1.03 1.37
C ARG A 247 -3.44 0.40 2.49
N TRP A 248 -3.85 1.19 3.49
CA TRP A 248 -4.74 0.75 4.55
C TRP A 248 -6.09 0.29 3.99
N LEU A 249 -6.71 1.09 3.11
CA LEU A 249 -8.00 0.77 2.49
C LEU A 249 -7.91 -0.53 1.67
N TYR A 250 -6.85 -0.69 0.88
CA TYR A 250 -6.58 -1.93 0.15
C TYR A 250 -6.46 -3.13 1.09
N ALA A 251 -5.68 -3.01 2.18
CA ALA A 251 -5.50 -4.10 3.13
C ALA A 251 -6.83 -4.50 3.80
N MET A 252 -7.65 -3.52 4.19
CA MET A 252 -8.97 -3.77 4.77
C MET A 252 -9.90 -4.48 3.79
N ARG A 253 -9.97 -4.02 2.53
CA ARG A 253 -10.84 -4.63 1.50
C ARG A 253 -10.37 -5.98 1.03
N ASN A 254 -9.06 -6.18 0.91
CA ASN A 254 -8.50 -7.50 0.59
C ASN A 254 -8.81 -8.52 1.69
N ALA A 255 -8.76 -8.12 2.95
CA ALA A 255 -9.20 -8.98 4.05
C ALA A 255 -10.73 -9.22 4.01
N ALA A 256 -11.53 -8.18 3.79
CA ALA A 256 -12.98 -8.29 3.70
C ALA A 256 -13.43 -9.22 2.56
N SER A 257 -12.90 -9.02 1.36
CA SER A 257 -13.20 -9.81 0.16
C SER A 257 -12.91 -11.31 0.37
N LYS A 258 -11.78 -11.65 1.02
CA LYS A 258 -11.47 -13.03 1.40
C LYS A 258 -12.48 -13.65 2.35
N GLU A 259 -12.99 -12.86 3.30
CA GLU A 259 -13.98 -13.32 4.26
C GLU A 259 -15.38 -13.47 3.64
N LEU A 260 -15.67 -12.70 2.59
CA LEU A 260 -16.89 -12.81 1.78
C LEU A 260 -16.85 -13.97 0.77
N GLY A 261 -15.70 -14.65 0.63
CA GLY A 261 -15.55 -15.85 -0.20
C GLY A 261 -14.84 -15.63 -1.53
N ASP A 262 -14.37 -14.41 -1.80
CA ASP A 262 -13.53 -14.14 -2.97
C ASP A 262 -12.08 -14.56 -2.71
N THR A 263 -11.37 -14.94 -3.76
CA THR A 263 -9.96 -15.37 -3.65
C THR A 263 -8.98 -14.19 -3.66
N SER A 264 -9.37 -13.04 -4.20
CA SER A 264 -8.54 -11.85 -4.32
C SER A 264 -9.36 -10.58 -4.51
N TYR A 265 -8.93 -9.48 -3.88
CA TYR A 265 -9.42 -8.14 -4.17
C TYR A 265 -8.50 -7.45 -5.17
N GLU A 266 -9.05 -7.01 -6.30
CA GLU A 266 -8.35 -6.17 -7.28
C GLU A 266 -8.41 -4.71 -6.84
N HIS A 267 -7.26 -4.03 -6.86
CA HIS A 267 -7.21 -2.62 -6.48
C HIS A 267 -7.84 -1.76 -7.59
N ASN A 268 -8.56 -0.71 -7.20
CA ASN A 268 -9.20 0.18 -8.16
C ASN A 268 -8.13 0.87 -9.04
N PRO A 269 -8.17 0.72 -10.38
CA PRO A 269 -7.17 1.32 -11.26
C PRO A 269 -7.03 2.83 -11.10
N CYS A 270 -8.11 3.55 -10.77
CA CYS A 270 -8.05 4.99 -10.52
C CYS A 270 -7.22 5.33 -9.28
N VAL A 271 -7.26 4.47 -8.25
CA VAL A 271 -6.41 4.64 -7.07
C VAL A 271 -4.95 4.39 -7.42
N CYS A 272 -4.66 3.34 -8.21
CA CYS A 272 -3.30 3.10 -8.72
C CYS A 272 -2.75 4.32 -9.47
N ASP A 273 -3.55 4.92 -10.35
CA ASP A 273 -3.17 6.11 -11.12
C ASP A 273 -2.93 7.34 -10.21
N ARG A 274 -3.75 7.51 -9.15
CA ARG A 274 -3.52 8.54 -8.12
C ARG A 274 -2.20 8.29 -7.37
N GLU A 275 -1.90 7.05 -7.01
CA GLU A 275 -0.65 6.66 -6.35
C GLU A 275 0.58 6.89 -7.25
N ASP A 276 0.48 6.66 -8.56
CA ASP A 276 1.57 7.00 -9.49
C ASP A 276 1.79 8.51 -9.57
N TRP A 277 0.71 9.29 -9.62
CA TRP A 277 0.79 10.75 -9.55
C TRP A 277 1.43 11.24 -8.24
N LEU A 278 1.05 10.65 -7.10
CA LEU A 278 1.65 10.93 -5.79
C LEU A 278 3.14 10.54 -5.74
N SER A 279 3.54 9.46 -6.42
CA SER A 279 4.95 9.06 -6.54
C SER A 279 5.76 10.15 -7.24
N GLY A 280 5.22 10.74 -8.31
CA GLY A 280 5.81 11.90 -8.98
C GLY A 280 5.98 13.11 -8.05
N ASN A 281 5.01 13.34 -7.15
CA ASN A 281 5.10 14.44 -6.18
C ASN A 281 6.22 14.29 -5.15
N LEU A 282 6.68 13.06 -4.87
CA LEU A 282 7.84 12.84 -4.01
C LEU A 282 9.13 13.44 -4.60
N ALA A 283 9.21 13.58 -5.92
CA ALA A 283 10.35 14.21 -6.61
C ALA A 283 10.21 15.73 -6.74
N THR A 284 8.98 16.27 -6.74
CA THR A 284 8.72 17.69 -7.04
C THR A 284 8.45 18.54 -5.79
N ILE A 285 7.77 17.99 -4.78
CA ILE A 285 7.46 18.71 -3.54
C ILE A 285 8.71 18.78 -2.68
N SER A 286 9.22 19.99 -2.45
CA SER A 286 10.34 20.19 -1.54
C SER A 286 9.95 19.87 -0.09
N PRO A 287 10.81 19.18 0.68
CA PRO A 287 10.59 19.01 2.11
C PRO A 287 10.45 20.36 2.85
N ILE A 288 9.50 20.44 3.78
CA ILE A 288 9.29 21.62 4.63
C ILE A 288 10.46 21.81 5.61
N HIS A 289 11.04 20.69 6.07
CA HIS A 289 12.22 20.69 6.93
C HIS A 289 12.96 19.35 6.87
N GLN A 290 14.23 19.34 7.29
CA GLN A 290 15.08 18.14 7.28
C GLN A 290 14.46 16.93 8.00
N GLN A 291 13.69 17.16 9.08
CA GLN A 291 13.02 16.07 9.81
C GLN A 291 11.93 15.37 8.98
N GLU A 292 11.26 16.10 8.08
CA GLU A 292 10.24 15.54 7.19
C GLU A 292 10.95 14.73 6.12
N ALA A 293 11.98 15.29 5.50
CA ALA A 293 12.80 14.60 4.51
C ALA A 293 13.32 13.26 5.04
N LEU A 294 13.85 13.23 6.27
CA LEU A 294 14.33 12.00 6.89
C LEU A 294 13.20 11.01 7.20
N ALA A 295 12.04 11.49 7.66
CA ALA A 295 10.88 10.64 7.94
C ALA A 295 10.36 9.98 6.65
N VAL A 296 10.22 10.77 5.58
CA VAL A 296 9.77 10.33 4.26
C VAL A 296 10.78 9.38 3.64
N LEU A 297 12.09 9.64 3.74
CA LEU A 297 13.13 8.72 3.26
C LEU A 297 13.05 7.35 3.96
N LYS A 298 12.87 7.34 5.29
CA LYS A 298 12.71 6.09 6.06
C LYS A 298 11.45 5.33 5.66
N TRP A 299 10.38 6.04 5.34
CA TRP A 299 9.16 5.44 4.82
C TRP A 299 9.36 4.87 3.41
N PHE A 300 9.97 5.66 2.52
CA PHE A 300 10.22 5.31 1.12
C PHE A 300 11.06 4.03 0.98
N LEU A 301 12.13 3.91 1.78
CA LEU A 301 13.00 2.73 1.82
C LEU A 301 12.30 1.45 2.32
N LYS A 302 11.14 1.57 2.97
CA LYS A 302 10.33 0.44 3.47
C LYS A 302 9.13 0.14 2.59
N CYS A 303 8.82 1.00 1.62
CA CYS A 303 7.65 0.86 0.77
C CYS A 303 7.99 -0.05 -0.41
N ASP A 304 7.45 -1.28 -0.41
CA ASP A 304 7.75 -2.30 -1.44
C ASP A 304 7.55 -1.77 -2.86
N ARG A 305 6.48 -0.98 -3.11
CA ARG A 305 6.19 -0.36 -4.42
C ARG A 305 7.38 0.45 -4.97
N HIS A 306 8.12 1.12 -4.10
CA HIS A 306 9.27 1.95 -4.48
C HIS A 306 10.59 1.19 -4.47
N GLN A 307 10.62 -0.05 -3.96
CA GLN A 307 11.80 -0.91 -3.93
C GLN A 307 11.84 -1.92 -5.09
N ASP A 308 10.78 -1.99 -5.91
CA ASP A 308 10.75 -2.86 -7.08
C ASP A 308 11.88 -2.50 -8.07
N ARG A 309 12.62 -3.53 -8.49
CA ARG A 309 13.81 -3.41 -9.34
C ARG A 309 13.43 -2.88 -10.73
N GLY A 310 13.62 -1.59 -10.95
CA GLY A 310 13.50 -0.98 -12.27
C GLY A 310 13.09 0.49 -12.29
N GLY A 311 12.56 1.02 -11.17
CA GLY A 311 12.20 2.44 -11.07
C GLY A 311 13.43 3.35 -10.90
N ASP A 312 13.56 4.36 -11.76
CA ASP A 312 14.49 5.47 -11.55
C ASP A 312 13.96 6.36 -10.42
N ASN A 313 14.47 6.12 -9.22
CA ASN A 313 14.12 6.86 -8.00
C ASN A 313 15.12 8.01 -7.71
N ASP A 314 16.06 8.29 -8.61
CA ASP A 314 17.16 9.23 -8.35
C ASP A 314 16.62 10.63 -8.05
N ALA A 315 15.58 11.07 -8.77
CA ALA A 315 14.95 12.36 -8.54
C ALA A 315 14.35 12.48 -7.12
N VAL A 316 13.75 11.40 -6.60
CA VAL A 316 13.21 11.36 -5.24
C VAL A 316 14.34 11.42 -4.22
N TYR A 317 15.40 10.62 -4.41
CA TYR A 317 16.56 10.64 -3.51
C TYR A 317 17.24 12.01 -3.49
N LEU A 318 17.44 12.63 -4.65
CA LEU A 318 18.00 13.98 -4.75
C LEU A 318 17.13 15.00 -4.02
N ASN A 319 15.81 14.99 -4.23
CA ASN A 319 14.90 15.88 -3.52
C ASN A 319 14.96 15.69 -1.99
N LEU A 320 14.95 14.45 -1.51
CA LEU A 320 14.96 14.12 -0.07
C LEU A 320 16.31 14.39 0.61
N LEU A 321 17.43 14.23 -0.10
CA LEU A 321 18.77 14.48 0.44
C LEU A 321 19.17 15.96 0.37
N GLY A 322 18.30 16.84 -0.16
CA GLY A 322 18.57 18.26 -0.30
C GLY A 322 19.39 18.62 -1.55
N GLY A 323 19.46 17.71 -2.52
CA GLY A 323 20.03 17.90 -3.84
C GLY A 323 19.13 18.74 -4.75
N GLY A 324 18.77 19.94 -4.31
CA GLY A 324 18.68 21.06 -5.22
C GLY A 324 20.11 21.50 -5.47
N LEU A 325 20.70 21.09 -6.59
CA LEU A 325 21.96 21.63 -7.07
C LEU A 325 21.81 23.17 -7.09
N ASP A 326 22.62 23.84 -6.29
CA ASP A 326 22.98 25.22 -6.55
C ASP A 326 23.60 25.26 -7.96
N GLY A 327 22.78 25.72 -8.92
CA GLY A 327 23.20 26.20 -10.23
C GLY A 327 23.09 27.71 -10.27
#